data_AF-A0A643HTT6-F1
#
_entry.id   AF-A0A643HTT6-F1
#
_cell.length_a   1.000
_cell.length_b   1.000
_cell.length_c   1.000
_cell.angle_alpha   90.00
_cell.angle_beta   90.00
_cell.angle_gamma   90.00
#
_symmetry.space_group_name_H-M   'P 1'
#
loop_
_entity.id
_entity.type
_entity.pdbx_description
1 polymer ?
#
loop_
_entity_poly.entity_id
_entity_poly.type
_entity_poly.pdbx_seq_one_letter_code
_entity_poly.pdbx_strand_id
1 'polypeptide(L)'
;MIIGEKIFEFRFRSFFMSGSLVCKMLVLFLRFSRSGWVSLDIGEGVLRILSFGSEPKLLGLDEISDDFAYPIQSSNELDRYFGKDLLAVYKYLISDVEDGCVGVYFDFGDCGFSVLESEDSLSIIDGVVRVSDDVVLSKLEI
;
A
#
# COMPACT_ATOMS: atom_id res chain seq x y z
N MET A 1 -16.25 0.60 2.28
CA MET A 1 -15.95 2.02 2.05
C MET A 1 -15.06 2.52 3.19
N ILE A 2 -13.76 2.75 2.91
CA ILE A 2 -12.76 3.22 3.88
C ILE A 2 -12.69 4.76 4.00
N ILE A 3 -13.44 5.48 3.14
CA ILE A 3 -13.54 6.93 3.17
C ILE A 3 -14.19 7.41 4.48
N GLY A 4 -13.64 8.47 5.06
CA GLY A 4 -14.00 9.00 6.37
C GLY A 4 -13.49 8.15 7.54
N GLU A 5 -12.66 7.15 7.30
CA GLU A 5 -11.99 6.39 8.35
C GLU A 5 -10.58 6.90 8.62
N LYS A 6 -10.04 6.49 9.77
CA LYS A 6 -8.70 6.84 10.22
C LYS A 6 -7.81 5.62 10.15
N ILE A 7 -6.58 5.82 9.69
CA ILE A 7 -5.54 4.79 9.78
C ILE A 7 -4.94 4.87 11.18
N PHE A 8 -4.79 3.72 11.84
CA PHE A 8 -4.15 3.61 13.15
C PHE A 8 -2.89 2.77 13.14
N GLU A 9 -2.70 1.98 12.10
CA GLU A 9 -1.59 1.06 12.03
C GLU A 9 -1.28 0.70 10.59
N PHE A 10 0.00 0.51 10.34
CA PHE A 10 0.54 0.09 9.07
C PHE A 10 1.50 -1.09 9.27
N ARG A 11 1.33 -2.11 8.44
CA ARG A 11 2.26 -3.23 8.31
C ARG A 11 2.48 -3.51 6.84
N PHE A 12 3.55 -4.21 6.50
CA PHE A 12 3.80 -4.65 5.13
C PHE A 12 4.38 -6.04 5.10
N ARG A 13 4.14 -6.75 3.99
CA ARG A 13 4.77 -8.03 3.69
C ARG A 13 5.96 -7.81 2.78
N SER A 14 7.11 -8.35 3.17
CA SER A 14 8.30 -8.42 2.33
C SER A 14 8.41 -9.79 1.67
N PHE A 15 9.25 -9.94 0.66
CA PHE A 15 9.59 -11.23 0.06
C PHE A 15 11.11 -11.45 0.09
N PHE A 16 11.50 -12.60 0.63
CA PHE A 16 12.88 -13.06 0.72
C PHE A 16 13.01 -14.42 0.02
N MET A 17 14.15 -14.62 -0.64
CA MET A 17 14.52 -15.89 -1.27
C MET A 17 15.95 -16.27 -0.85
N SER A 18 16.10 -17.46 -0.29
CA SER A 18 17.37 -17.97 0.25
C SER A 18 18.05 -16.96 1.20
N GLY A 19 17.26 -16.33 2.08
CA GLY A 19 17.70 -15.32 3.04
C GLY A 19 18.00 -13.94 2.47
N SER A 20 17.90 -13.73 1.15
CA SER A 20 18.13 -12.45 0.50
C SER A 20 16.82 -11.72 0.25
N LEU A 21 16.78 -10.41 0.50
CA LEU A 21 15.61 -9.57 0.18
C LEU A 21 15.43 -9.51 -1.33
N VAL A 22 14.24 -9.89 -1.81
CA VAL A 22 13.85 -9.81 -3.22
C VAL A 22 12.93 -8.61 -3.43
N CYS A 23 11.94 -8.42 -2.57
CA CYS A 23 11.01 -7.30 -2.62
C CYS A 23 10.75 -6.75 -1.21
N LYS A 24 10.97 -5.44 -1.03
CA LYS A 24 10.82 -4.77 0.28
C LYS A 24 9.36 -4.72 0.72
N MET A 25 8.44 -4.49 -0.21
CA MET A 25 7.04 -4.27 0.14
C MET A 25 6.15 -4.83 -0.96
N LEU A 26 5.74 -6.08 -0.80
CA LEU A 26 4.87 -6.77 -1.74
C LEU A 26 3.39 -6.41 -1.51
N VAL A 27 3.00 -6.26 -0.24
CA VAL A 27 1.62 -5.96 0.16
C VAL A 27 1.66 -4.98 1.34
N LEU A 28 0.82 -3.95 1.31
CA LEU A 28 0.57 -3.09 2.46
C LEU A 28 -0.67 -3.56 3.22
N PHE A 29 -0.64 -3.47 4.53
CA PHE A 29 -1.78 -3.66 5.41
C PHE A 29 -2.03 -2.39 6.20
N LEU A 30 -3.24 -1.87 6.11
CA LEU A 30 -3.67 -0.67 6.84
C LEU A 30 -4.80 -1.06 7.79
N ARG A 31 -4.65 -0.70 9.07
CA ARG A 31 -5.74 -0.86 10.05
C ARG A 31 -6.56 0.42 10.10
N PHE A 32 -7.75 0.36 9.52
CA PHE A 32 -8.73 1.43 9.58
C PHE A 32 -9.59 1.34 10.84
N SER A 33 -10.19 2.47 11.22
CA SER A 33 -10.94 2.62 12.47
C SER A 33 -12.19 1.76 12.60
N ARG A 34 -12.89 1.46 11.49
CA ARG A 34 -14.12 0.67 11.45
C ARG A 34 -13.98 -0.56 10.55
N SER A 35 -13.33 -0.41 9.40
CA SER A 35 -13.12 -1.48 8.41
C SER A 35 -12.09 -2.53 8.86
N GLY A 36 -11.36 -2.27 9.94
CA GLY A 36 -10.33 -3.18 10.44
C GLY A 36 -9.13 -3.23 9.50
N TRP A 37 -8.53 -4.41 9.33
CA TRP A 37 -7.39 -4.58 8.44
C TRP A 37 -7.83 -4.64 6.99
N VAL A 38 -7.13 -3.88 6.15
CA VAL A 38 -7.31 -3.83 4.70
C VAL A 38 -5.94 -4.07 4.06
N SER A 39 -5.89 -4.95 3.07
CA SER A 39 -4.69 -5.19 2.28
C SER A 39 -4.73 -4.37 0.99
N LEU A 40 -3.54 -3.96 0.55
CA LEU A 40 -3.32 -3.26 -0.69
C LEU A 40 -2.16 -3.87 -1.46
N ASP A 41 -2.42 -4.20 -2.72
CA ASP A 41 -1.41 -4.60 -3.69
C ASP A 41 -1.72 -3.98 -5.05
N ILE A 42 -0.68 -3.81 -5.86
CA ILE A 42 -0.77 -3.42 -7.26
C ILE A 42 0.04 -4.46 -8.00
N GLY A 43 -0.59 -5.16 -8.94
CA GLY A 43 0.08 -6.18 -9.74
C GLY A 43 -0.52 -6.21 -11.13
N GLU A 44 0.34 -6.29 -12.14
CA GLU A 44 -0.05 -6.28 -13.56
C GLU A 44 -0.98 -5.11 -13.91
N GLY A 45 -0.73 -3.93 -13.32
CA GLY A 45 -1.53 -2.73 -13.57
C GLY A 45 -2.89 -2.70 -12.86
N VAL A 46 -3.19 -3.66 -11.97
CA VAL A 46 -4.45 -3.74 -11.23
C VAL A 46 -4.24 -3.43 -9.76
N LEU A 47 -4.87 -2.36 -9.27
CA LEU A 47 -4.96 -2.05 -7.84
C LEU A 47 -6.03 -2.91 -7.16
N ARG A 48 -5.63 -3.63 -6.11
CA ARG A 48 -6.54 -4.37 -5.23
C ARG A 48 -6.52 -3.76 -3.83
N ILE A 49 -7.70 -3.40 -3.33
CA ILE A 49 -7.91 -2.97 -1.95
C ILE A 49 -8.98 -3.88 -1.36
N LEU A 50 -8.58 -4.77 -0.45
CA LEU A 50 -9.44 -5.86 0.03
C LEU A 50 -9.50 -5.88 1.55
N SER A 51 -10.67 -6.22 2.11
CA SER A 51 -10.76 -6.48 3.55
C SER A 51 -9.91 -7.70 3.91
N PHE A 52 -9.04 -7.53 4.89
CA PHE A 52 -8.17 -8.57 5.41
C PHE A 52 -8.75 -9.02 6.75
N GLY A 53 -9.61 -10.03 6.73
CA GLY A 53 -10.48 -10.42 7.87
C GLY A 53 -9.79 -10.89 9.16
N SER A 54 -8.47 -10.80 9.26
CA SER A 54 -7.68 -11.16 10.44
C SER A 54 -6.48 -10.25 10.59
N GLU A 55 -5.90 -10.17 11.79
CA GLU A 55 -4.69 -9.39 12.01
C GLU A 55 -3.49 -9.98 11.24
N PRO A 56 -2.78 -9.18 10.42
CA PRO A 56 -1.55 -9.59 9.75
C PRO A 56 -0.41 -9.65 10.77
N LYS A 57 -0.21 -10.83 11.39
CA LYS A 57 0.75 -11.03 12.47
C LYS A 57 2.18 -10.72 12.03
N LEU A 58 2.89 -9.96 12.86
CA LEU A 58 4.32 -9.74 12.68
C LEU A 58 5.06 -11.07 12.75
N LEU A 59 6.05 -11.24 11.88
CA LEU A 59 6.92 -12.41 11.85
C LEU A 59 8.35 -11.93 11.65
N GLY A 60 9.23 -12.26 12.60
CA GLY A 60 10.64 -11.93 12.55
C GLY A 60 11.34 -12.71 11.42
N LEU A 61 12.36 -12.12 10.81
CA LEU A 61 13.18 -12.82 9.80
C LEU A 61 13.92 -14.02 10.38
N ASP A 62 14.30 -13.94 11.65
CA ASP A 62 14.94 -14.99 12.44
C ASP A 62 14.03 -16.19 12.71
N GLU A 63 12.72 -16.01 12.54
CA GLU A 63 11.72 -17.07 12.68
C GLU A 63 11.51 -17.85 11.35
N ILE A 64 12.23 -17.51 10.28
CA ILE A 64 12.06 -18.10 8.96
C ILE A 64 13.26 -18.94 8.54
N SER A 65 13.04 -20.24 8.38
CA SER A 65 14.04 -21.20 7.91
C SER A 65 13.83 -21.63 6.44
N ASP A 66 12.79 -21.13 5.80
CA ASP A 66 12.39 -21.56 4.46
C ASP A 66 13.17 -20.83 3.36
N ASP A 67 13.34 -21.51 2.21
CA ASP A 67 13.95 -20.92 1.02
C ASP A 67 13.13 -19.76 0.45
N PHE A 68 11.81 -19.73 0.68
CA PHE A 68 10.93 -18.64 0.28
C PHE A 68 10.16 -18.13 1.50
N ALA A 69 10.30 -16.84 1.78
CA ALA A 69 9.92 -16.26 3.05
C ALA A 69 9.12 -14.96 2.87
N TYR A 70 8.03 -14.81 3.62
CA TYR A 70 7.09 -13.68 3.51
C TYR A 70 6.80 -13.00 4.86
N PRO A 71 7.83 -12.47 5.55
CA PRO A 71 7.64 -11.83 6.85
C PRO A 71 6.70 -10.63 6.73
N ILE A 72 5.89 -10.42 7.76
CA ILE A 72 5.12 -9.19 7.94
C ILE A 72 5.86 -8.33 8.96
N GLN A 73 6.12 -7.09 8.59
CA GLN A 73 6.90 -6.12 9.36
C GLN A 73 6.08 -4.85 9.57
N SER A 74 6.46 -4.05 10.55
CA SER A 74 5.94 -2.70 10.76
C SER A 74 7.03 -1.68 10.41
N SER A 75 6.61 -0.45 10.09
CA SER A 75 7.49 0.71 10.06
C SER A 75 6.74 1.94 10.54
N ASN A 76 7.47 3.04 10.71
CA ASN A 76 6.96 4.34 11.08
C ASN A 76 6.76 5.29 9.88
N GLU A 77 6.89 4.79 8.63
CA GLU A 77 6.82 5.61 7.40
C GLU A 77 5.48 6.38 7.28
N LEU A 78 4.42 5.88 7.90
CA LEU A 78 3.07 6.47 7.84
C LEU A 78 2.60 7.14 9.14
N ASP A 79 3.41 7.18 10.20
CA ASP A 79 2.99 7.64 11.54
C ASP A 79 2.36 9.05 11.51
N ARG A 80 2.88 9.95 10.67
CA ARG A 80 2.38 11.33 10.49
C ARG A 80 0.96 11.44 9.95
N TYR A 81 0.42 10.38 9.35
CA TYR A 81 -0.95 10.36 8.81
C TYR A 81 -1.95 9.71 9.77
N PHE A 82 -1.49 9.07 10.85
CA PHE A 82 -2.38 8.35 11.75
C PHE A 82 -3.38 9.29 12.45
N GLY A 83 -4.61 8.80 12.62
CA GLY A 83 -5.70 9.56 13.24
C GLY A 83 -6.32 10.65 12.37
N LYS A 84 -5.78 10.92 11.17
CA LYS A 84 -6.39 11.81 10.17
C LYS A 84 -7.50 11.08 9.41
N ASP A 85 -8.54 11.81 9.04
CA ASP A 85 -9.67 11.27 8.27
C ASP A 85 -9.28 11.14 6.79
N LEU A 86 -9.39 9.93 6.23
CA LEU A 86 -9.17 9.67 4.81
C LEU A 86 -10.32 10.29 4.01
N LEU A 87 -10.04 11.34 3.24
CA LEU A 87 -11.07 12.09 2.51
C LEU A 87 -11.30 11.53 1.11
N ALA A 88 -10.24 11.05 0.46
CA ALA A 88 -10.30 10.47 -0.86
C ALA A 88 -9.15 9.51 -1.12
N VAL A 89 -9.34 8.62 -2.08
CA VAL A 89 -8.30 7.77 -2.65
C VAL A 89 -8.28 8.01 -4.15
N TYR A 90 -7.09 8.04 -4.73
CA TYR A 90 -6.93 8.23 -6.17
C TYR A 90 -5.99 7.17 -6.73
N LYS A 91 -6.20 6.78 -7.99
CA LYS A 91 -5.31 5.90 -8.74
C LYS A 91 -4.40 6.72 -9.64
N TYR A 92 -3.13 6.31 -9.73
CA TYR A 92 -2.24 6.72 -10.80
C TYR A 92 -2.45 5.80 -11.99
N LEU A 93 -2.99 6.31 -13.09
CA LEU A 93 -3.34 5.54 -14.27
C LEU A 93 -2.52 5.99 -15.47
N ILE A 94 -1.89 5.06 -16.17
CA ILE A 94 -1.32 5.31 -17.50
C ILE A 94 -2.49 5.54 -18.47
N SER A 95 -2.43 6.65 -19.19
CA SER A 95 -3.43 7.02 -20.19
C SER A 95 -3.51 5.96 -21.29
N ASP A 96 -4.72 5.68 -21.76
CA ASP A 96 -4.99 4.72 -22.85
C ASP A 96 -4.60 3.26 -22.57
N VAL A 97 -4.36 2.89 -21.30
CA VAL A 97 -4.14 1.50 -20.86
C VAL A 97 -5.25 1.10 -19.88
N GLU A 98 -6.03 0.07 -20.25
CA GLU A 98 -7.19 -0.40 -19.46
C GLU A 98 -6.80 -0.80 -18.03
N ASP A 99 -5.81 -1.69 -17.91
CA ASP A 99 -5.17 -2.08 -16.65
C ASP A 99 -3.80 -1.38 -16.52
N GLY A 100 -3.85 -0.06 -16.31
CA GLY A 100 -2.68 0.82 -16.28
C GLY A 100 -2.37 1.43 -14.92
N CYS A 101 -2.84 0.84 -13.82
CA CYS A 101 -2.64 1.40 -12.48
C CYS A 101 -1.22 1.15 -11.97
N VAL A 102 -0.45 2.23 -11.80
CA VAL A 102 0.94 2.19 -11.30
C VAL A 102 1.07 2.68 -9.86
N GLY A 103 -0.04 3.08 -9.25
CA GLY A 103 -0.01 3.59 -7.90
C GLY A 103 -1.38 3.99 -7.37
N VAL A 104 -1.39 4.37 -6.09
CA VAL A 104 -2.53 4.95 -5.40
C VAL A 104 -2.06 6.14 -4.55
N TYR A 105 -2.90 7.16 -4.39
CA TYR A 105 -2.69 8.28 -3.49
C TYR A 105 -3.82 8.32 -2.45
N PHE A 106 -3.45 8.41 -1.17
CA PHE A 106 -4.36 8.56 -0.04
C PHE A 106 -4.38 10.01 0.41
N ASP A 107 -5.54 10.66 0.30
CA ASP A 107 -5.73 12.07 0.58
C ASP A 107 -6.41 12.29 1.93
N PHE A 108 -5.76 13.03 2.82
CA PHE A 108 -6.28 13.45 4.13
C PHE A 108 -6.60 14.95 4.16
N GLY A 109 -6.67 15.61 2.99
CA GLY A 109 -7.03 17.01 2.81
C GLY A 109 -5.81 17.92 2.69
N ASP A 110 -5.13 18.20 3.80
CA ASP A 110 -3.94 19.06 3.83
C ASP A 110 -2.64 18.30 3.51
N CYS A 111 -2.70 16.98 3.49
CA CYS A 111 -1.57 16.10 3.27
C CYS A 111 -2.05 14.74 2.73
N GLY A 112 -1.10 13.94 2.27
CA GLY A 112 -1.36 12.58 1.85
C GLY A 112 -0.08 11.85 1.51
N PHE A 113 -0.21 10.59 1.13
CA PHE A 113 0.92 9.79 0.66
C PHE A 113 0.52 8.96 -0.54
N SER A 114 1.50 8.72 -1.40
CA SER A 114 1.39 7.82 -2.53
C SER A 114 2.03 6.48 -2.24
N VAL A 115 1.43 5.43 -2.79
CA VAL A 115 2.01 4.10 -2.89
C VAL A 115 2.18 3.81 -4.36
N LEU A 116 3.42 3.68 -4.83
CA LEU A 116 3.74 3.40 -6.23
C LEU A 116 4.30 1.99 -6.37
N GLU A 117 3.93 1.32 -7.45
CA GLU A 117 4.48 0.03 -7.85
C GLU A 117 5.63 0.27 -8.83
N SER A 118 6.74 -0.43 -8.59
CA SER A 118 7.88 -0.49 -9.49
C SER A 118 8.62 -1.80 -9.26
N GLU A 119 8.86 -2.54 -10.35
CA GLU A 119 9.60 -3.82 -10.32
C GLU A 119 9.04 -4.81 -9.28
N ASP A 120 7.71 -4.96 -9.24
CA ASP A 120 6.98 -5.85 -8.30
C ASP A 120 7.14 -5.46 -6.82
N SER A 121 7.64 -4.26 -6.53
CA SER A 121 7.75 -3.72 -5.17
C SER A 121 6.99 -2.41 -5.05
N LEU A 122 6.26 -2.28 -3.94
CA LEU A 122 5.57 -1.07 -3.55
C LEU A 122 6.55 -0.13 -2.83
N SER A 123 6.33 1.17 -2.98
CA SER A 123 7.10 2.22 -2.32
C SER A 123 6.15 3.30 -1.82
N ILE A 124 6.43 3.84 -0.63
CA ILE A 124 5.64 4.91 -0.01
C ILE A 124 6.37 6.23 -0.20
N ILE A 125 5.66 7.24 -0.72
CA ILE A 125 6.19 8.56 -0.97
C ILE A 125 5.26 9.61 -0.36
N ASP A 126 5.84 10.65 0.22
CA ASP A 126 5.07 11.78 0.75
C ASP A 126 4.43 12.60 -0.38
N GLY A 127 3.14 12.88 -0.25
CA GLY A 127 2.37 13.71 -1.17
C GLY A 127 2.10 13.06 -2.52
N VAL A 128 1.57 13.87 -3.44
CA VAL A 128 1.28 13.46 -4.82
C VAL A 128 2.58 13.44 -5.63
N VAL A 129 2.82 12.34 -6.34
CA VAL A 129 3.99 12.16 -7.21
C VAL A 129 3.63 12.43 -8.67
N ARG A 130 4.50 13.14 -9.39
CA ARG A 130 4.47 13.19 -10.86
C ARG A 130 5.29 12.01 -11.40
N VAL A 131 4.61 10.96 -11.83
CA VAL A 131 5.25 9.72 -12.30
C VAL A 131 5.81 9.90 -13.71
N SER A 132 4.97 10.29 -14.65
CA SER A 132 5.33 10.66 -16.03
C SER A 132 4.22 11.56 -16.61
N ASP A 133 4.42 12.05 -17.82
CA ASP A 133 3.42 12.91 -18.50
C ASP A 133 2.17 12.14 -18.94
N ASP A 134 2.29 10.83 -19.12
CA ASP A 134 1.18 9.96 -19.55
C ASP A 134 0.37 9.40 -18.38
N VAL A 135 0.79 9.66 -17.13
CA VAL A 135 0.11 9.18 -15.93
C VAL A 135 -0.80 10.26 -15.35
N VAL A 136 -2.08 9.94 -15.22
CA VAL A 136 -3.10 10.82 -14.64
C VAL A 136 -3.56 10.32 -13.28
N LEU A 137 -4.00 11.25 -12.45
CA LEU A 137 -4.59 10.95 -11.14
C LEU A 137 -6.12 10.89 -11.29
N SER A 138 -6.71 9.73 -11.05
CA SER A 138 -8.17 9.52 -11.16
C SER A 138 -8.76 9.14 -9.80
N LYS A 139 -9.86 9.77 -9.42
CA LYS A 139 -10.50 9.49 -8.12
C LYS A 139 -11.05 8.06 -8.11
N LEU A 140 -10.76 7.32 -7.05
CA LEU A 140 -11.27 5.99 -6.84
C LEU A 140 -12.67 6.05 -6.20
N GLU A 141 -13.66 5.48 -6.88
CA GLU A 141 -15.02 5.32 -6.36
C GLU A 141 -15.08 4.04 -5.49
N ILE A 142 -15.05 4.20 -4.16
CA ILE A 142 -15.00 3.13 -3.12
C ILE A 142 -15.85 3.43 -1.90
#